data_AF-A0A1Y4HE21-F1
#
_entry.id   AF-A0A1Y4HE21-F1
#
_cell.length_a   1.000
_cell.length_b   1.000
_cell.length_c   1.000
_cell.angle_alpha   90.00
_cell.angle_beta   90.00
_cell.angle_gamma   90.00
#
_symmetry.space_group_name_H-M   'P 1'
#
loop_
_entity.id
_entity.type
_entity.pdbx_description
1 polymer ?
#
loop_
_entity_poly.entity_id
_entity_poly.type
_entity_poly.pdbx_seq_one_letter_code
_entity_poly.pdbx_strand_id
1 'polypeptide(L)' 'NVVTCVKNYDWTGKNVDDQVEIITASVRTPNHVTQAALLGADIATVPFAALKKCLKHPLTDQGLASFEADWKKVVDAQ' A
#
# COMPACT_ATOMS: atom_id res chain seq x y z
N ASN A 1 16.45 -8.64 5.20
CA ASN A 1 15.54 -9.46 4.36
C ASN A 1 16.10 -9.47 2.93
N VAL A 2 15.49 -10.15 1.96
CA VAL A 2 16.01 -10.18 0.56
C VAL A 2 16.18 -8.78 -0.05
N VAL A 3 15.25 -7.87 0.22
CA VAL A 3 15.30 -6.48 -0.24
C VAL A 3 16.50 -5.74 0.35
N THR A 4 16.75 -5.89 1.66
CA THR A 4 17.94 -5.32 2.32
C THR A 4 19.23 -5.84 1.69
N CYS A 5 19.31 -7.14 1.40
CA CYS A 5 20.51 -7.72 0.79
C CYS A 5 20.79 -7.14 -0.60
N VAL A 6 19.75 -6.95 -1.40
CA VAL A 6 19.84 -6.33 -2.73
C VAL A 6 20.24 -4.86 -2.65
N LYS A 7 19.68 -4.11 -1.70
CA LYS A 7 19.99 -2.68 -1.49
C LYS A 7 21.42 -2.45 -0.96
N ASN A 8 21.97 -3.40 -0.22
CA ASN A 8 23.34 -3.32 0.30
C ASN A 8 24.41 -3.80 -0.69
N TYR A 9 24.01 -4.35 -1.84
CA TYR A 9 24.94 -4.80 -2.85
C TYR A 9 25.48 -3.62 -3.65
N ASP A 10 26.78 -3.66 -3.99
CA ASP A 10 27.40 -2.64 -4.84
C ASP A 10 26.97 -2.84 -6.30
N TRP A 11 26.17 -1.91 -6.81
CA TRP A 11 25.64 -1.89 -8.18
C TRP A 11 26.47 -1.03 -9.14
N THR A 12 27.59 -0.46 -8.68
CA THR A 12 28.45 0.40 -9.50
C THR A 12 28.87 -0.32 -10.78
N GLY A 13 28.55 0.28 -11.94
CA GLY A 13 28.86 -0.24 -13.27
C GLY A 13 28.01 -1.45 -13.70
N LYS A 14 26.96 -1.81 -12.96
CA LYS A 14 26.08 -2.95 -13.26
C LYS A 14 24.73 -2.54 -13.83
N ASN A 15 24.32 -1.28 -13.64
CA ASN A 15 23.14 -0.66 -14.24
C ASN A 15 23.50 0.71 -14.80
N VAL A 16 22.65 1.25 -15.68
CA VAL A 16 22.90 2.55 -16.36
C VAL A 16 22.97 3.72 -15.36
N ASP A 17 22.27 3.61 -14.24
CA ASP A 17 22.14 4.62 -13.19
C ASP A 17 22.68 4.15 -11.84
N ASP A 18 23.41 3.03 -11.82
CA ASP A 18 23.95 2.38 -10.61
C ASP A 18 22.90 2.08 -9.52
N GLN A 19 21.60 2.05 -9.87
CA GLN A 19 20.50 1.79 -8.94
C GLN A 19 19.70 0.55 -9.36
N VAL A 20 19.02 -0.07 -8.39
CA VAL A 20 18.09 -1.19 -8.61
C VAL A 20 16.84 -0.99 -7.79
N GLU A 21 15.70 -1.14 -8.45
CA GLU A 21 14.39 -1.16 -7.82
C GLU A 21 13.80 -2.58 -7.86
N ILE A 22 13.15 -2.96 -6.76
CA ILE A 22 12.51 -4.27 -6.63
C ILE A 22 11.02 -4.13 -6.95
N ILE A 23 10.61 -4.84 -7.99
CA ILE A 23 9.21 -4.93 -8.42
C ILE A 23 8.59 -6.23 -7.89
N THR A 24 7.69 -6.13 -6.91
CA THR A 24 6.90 -7.28 -6.45
C THR A 24 5.79 -7.59 -7.45
N ALA A 25 5.93 -8.72 -8.14
CA ALA A 25 4.97 -9.22 -9.12
C ALA A 25 4.09 -10.36 -8.54
N SER A 26 3.10 -10.80 -9.33
CA SER A 26 2.17 -11.88 -8.95
C SER A 26 1.42 -11.63 -7.63
N VAL A 27 1.10 -10.37 -7.35
CA VAL A 27 0.27 -9.98 -6.21
C VAL A 27 -1.16 -10.50 -6.44
N ARG A 28 -1.72 -11.25 -5.48
CA ARG A 28 -3.06 -11.86 -5.57
C ARG A 28 -4.04 -11.34 -4.52
N THR A 29 -3.53 -10.87 -3.39
CA THR A 29 -4.33 -10.47 -2.24
C THR A 29 -3.83 -9.15 -1.64
N PRO A 30 -4.67 -8.40 -0.91
CA PRO A 30 -4.22 -7.22 -0.16
C PRO A 30 -3.07 -7.53 0.81
N ASN A 31 -3.05 -8.73 1.38
CA ASN A 31 -1.98 -9.15 2.28
C ASN A 31 -0.62 -9.26 1.58
N HIS A 32 -0.58 -9.66 0.29
CA HIS A 32 0.68 -9.62 -0.48
C HIS A 32 1.20 -8.18 -0.65
N VAL A 33 0.30 -7.19 -0.78
CA VAL A 33 0.68 -5.77 -0.83
C VAL A 33 1.29 -5.33 0.51
N THR A 34 0.65 -5.69 1.62
CA THR A 34 1.19 -5.42 2.97
C THR A 34 2.57 -6.05 3.16
N GLN A 35 2.74 -7.32 2.77
CA GLN A 35 4.02 -8.02 2.87
C GLN A 35 5.09 -7.37 1.99
N ALA A 36 4.76 -6.97 0.75
CA ALA A 36 5.69 -6.27 -0.13
C ALA A 36 6.18 -4.95 0.48
N ALA A 37 5.27 -4.17 1.06
CA ALA A 37 5.59 -2.92 1.74
C ALA A 37 6.46 -3.15 2.99
N LEU A 38 6.12 -4.14 3.82
CA LEU A 38 6.91 -4.50 5.01
C LEU A 38 8.30 -5.04 4.67
N LEU A 39 8.44 -5.71 3.52
CA LEU A 39 9.74 -6.14 3.00
C LEU A 39 10.57 -4.96 2.46
N GLY A 40 9.94 -3.82 2.15
CA GLY A 40 10.60 -2.63 1.63
C GLY A 40 10.84 -2.67 0.12
N ALA A 41 9.99 -3.40 -0.62
CA ALA A 41 9.99 -3.36 -2.08
C ALA A 41 9.60 -1.96 -2.58
N ASP A 42 10.22 -1.53 -3.68
CA ASP A 42 10.07 -0.19 -4.21
C ASP A 42 8.78 -0.05 -5.03
N ILE A 43 8.43 -1.09 -5.77
CA ILE A 43 7.26 -1.13 -6.65
C ILE A 43 6.48 -2.43 -6.42
N ALA A 44 5.15 -2.37 -6.50
CA ALA A 44 4.29 -3.55 -6.54
C ALA A 44 3.32 -3.48 -7.72
N THR A 45 3.30 -4.51 -8.58
CA THR A 45 2.32 -4.61 -9.66
C THR A 45 1.08 -5.32 -9.12
N VAL A 46 -0.02 -4.59 -8.97
CA VAL A 46 -1.22 -5.09 -8.29
C VAL A 46 -2.41 -5.15 -9.25
N PRO A 47 -3.10 -6.29 -9.37
CA PRO A 47 -4.37 -6.34 -10.10
C PRO A 47 -5.39 -5.36 -9.49
N PHE A 48 -6.15 -4.67 -10.33
CA PHE A 48 -7.09 -3.63 -9.89
C PHE A 48 -8.07 -4.10 -8.79
N ALA A 49 -8.56 -5.33 -8.88
CA ALA A 49 -9.46 -5.90 -7.88
C ALA A 49 -8.82 -6.04 -6.49
N ALA A 50 -7.53 -6.41 -6.42
CA ALA A 50 -6.80 -6.48 -5.15
C ALA A 50 -6.52 -5.07 -4.61
N LEU A 51 -6.12 -4.14 -5.49
CA LEU A 51 -5.89 -2.74 -5.13
C LEU A 51 -7.14 -2.09 -4.53
N LYS A 52 -8.32 -2.30 -5.14
CA LYS A 52 -9.60 -1.78 -4.62
C LYS A 52 -9.92 -2.32 -3.23
N LYS A 53 -9.55 -3.57 -2.93
CA LYS A 53 -9.74 -4.16 -1.60
C LYS A 53 -8.80 -3.56 -0.55
N CYS A 54 -7.61 -3.10 -0.92
CA CYS A 54 -6.69 -2.42 0.02
C CYS A 54 -7.29 -1.12 0.60
N LEU A 55 -8.22 -0.49 -0.11
CA LEU A 55 -8.84 0.78 0.31
C LEU A 55 -10.07 0.60 1.21
N LYS A 56 -10.51 -0.64 1.46
CA LYS A 56 -11.76 -0.93 2.19
C LYS A 56 -11.48 -1.52 3.55
N HIS A 57 -12.08 -0.92 4.59
CA HIS A 57 -12.05 -1.42 5.95
C HIS A 57 -13.39 -1.14 6.65
N PRO A 58 -14.00 -2.12 7.36
CA PRO A 58 -15.33 -1.96 7.95
C PRO A 58 -15.41 -0.80 8.96
N LEU A 59 -14.33 -0.55 9.71
CA LEU A 59 -14.29 0.57 10.67
C LEU A 59 -14.24 1.93 9.97
N THR A 60 -13.73 2.02 8.74
CA THR A 60 -13.74 3.27 7.97
C THR A 60 -15.17 3.62 7.56
N ASP A 61 -15.92 2.65 7.06
CA ASP A 61 -17.32 2.86 6.67
C ASP A 61 -18.20 3.19 7.89
N GLN A 62 -17.98 2.49 9.02
CA GLN A 62 -18.67 2.79 10.28
C GLN A 62 -18.33 4.20 10.80
N GLY A 63 -17.05 4.58 10.80
CA GLY A 63 -16.62 5.90 11.23
C GLY A 63 -17.24 7.02 10.39
N LEU A 64 -17.27 6.84 9.06
CA LEU A 64 -17.89 7.82 8.16
C LEU A 64 -19.39 8.01 8.46
N ALA A 65 -20.13 6.92 8.67
CA ALA A 65 -21.55 6.99 9.03
C ALA A 65 -21.77 7.70 10.38
N SER A 66 -20.91 7.45 11.37
CA SER A 66 -20.96 8.17 12.65
C SER A 66 -20.69 9.66 12.49
N PHE A 67 -19.67 10.03 11.71
CA PHE A 67 -19.36 11.44 11.45
C PHE A 67 -20.49 12.17 10.73
N GLU A 68 -21.13 11.53 9.76
CA GLU A 68 -22.29 12.11 9.06
C GLU A 68 -23.49 12.32 10.00
N ALA A 69 -23.77 11.35 10.87
CA ALA A 69 -24.84 11.46 11.86
C ALA A 69 -24.58 12.58 12.87
N ASP A 70 -23.34 12.72 13.34
CA ASP A 70 -22.98 13.77 14.28
C ASP A 70 -22.99 15.16 13.62
N TRP A 71 -22.54 15.27 12.37
CA TRP A 71 -22.63 16.51 11.62
C TRP A 71 -24.08 16.97 11.42
N LYS A 72 -24.98 16.02 11.12
CA LYS A 72 -26.40 16.31 10.96
C LYS A 72 -27.01 16.94 12.23
N LYS A 73 -26.60 16.49 13.42
CA LYS A 73 -27.07 17.07 14.70
C LYS A 73 -26.67 18.53 14.86
N VAL A 74 -25.49 18.92 14.37
CA VAL A 74 -25.01 20.32 14.43
C VAL A 74 -25.83 21.19 13.49
N VAL A 75 -26.08 20.73 12.26
CA VAL A 75 -26.87 21.46 11.27
C VAL A 75 -28.33 21.62 11.71
N ASP A 76 -28.94 20.56 12.23
CA ASP A 76 -30.35 20.57 12.64
C ASP A 76 -30.60 21.36 13.95
N ALA A 77 -29.54 21.71 14.69
CA ALA A 77 -29.62 22.52 15.92
C ALA A 77 -29.42 24.03 15.68
N GLN A 78 -29.12 24.45 14.44
CA GLN A 78 -29.11 25.86 14.01
C GLN A 78 -30.49 26.28 13.50
#